data_AF-A0A370Q1D9-F1
#
_entry.id   AF-A0A370Q1D9-F1
#
_cell.length_a   1.000
_cell.length_b   1.000
_cell.length_c   1.000
_cell.angle_alpha   90.00
_cell.angle_beta   90.00
_cell.angle_gamma   90.00
#
_symmetry.space_group_name_H-M   'P 1'
#
loop_
_entity.id
_entity.type
_entity.pdbx_description
1 polymer ?
#
loop_
_entity_poly.entity_id
_entity_poly.type
_entity_poly.pdbx_seq_one_letter_code
_entity_poly.pdbx_strand_id
1 'polypeptide(L)'
;ILWKPYEYLTSTPSKGFRNHLIDALQEWYKVPQASLAVISGVASLLHEASLMLDDIQDDSPLRRGKPAVHTIFGVGQTINSACFQINNALRLCLQLSPSASLIFSDQIAQLFTGQAHDLHWARHKSIPTEEDYFRMVDGKNGALLILISRLMQKEATQNRTLDLTHFMNLIGRSHQLRDDYQNLASQDYTTQRGFCQDLDEGKFSFPLIRAIQSSTDATVLVEWLQQQGEENTSPEMKTFILGMIERSGSLEATRSVLRDLSVEMMRQLEKIESLTGVKNWLLGSILAKLQGELSSRRDQASKKENTLEGVLRVWGRYRDEAWKNVLN
;
A
#
# COMPACT_ATOMS: atom_id res chain seq x y z
N ILE A 1 2.25 17.92 -23.40
CA ILE A 1 2.27 16.48 -23.76
C ILE A 1 2.68 15.64 -22.55
N LEU A 2 3.90 15.80 -22.01
CA LEU A 2 4.40 15.02 -20.86
C LEU A 2 3.51 15.01 -19.61
N TRP A 3 2.79 16.11 -19.33
CA TRP A 3 1.91 16.24 -18.16
C TRP A 3 0.49 15.73 -18.39
N LYS A 4 0.06 15.49 -19.63
CA LYS A 4 -1.35 15.17 -19.93
C LYS A 4 -1.84 13.87 -19.27
N PRO A 5 -1.08 12.77 -19.26
CA PRO A 5 -1.46 11.56 -18.54
C PRO A 5 -1.65 11.80 -17.02
N TYR A 6 -0.72 12.54 -16.40
CA TYR A 6 -0.80 12.93 -14.99
C TYR A 6 -1.99 13.86 -14.69
N GLU A 7 -2.22 14.88 -15.53
CA GLU A 7 -3.35 15.81 -15.41
C GLU A 7 -4.68 15.06 -15.51
N TYR A 8 -4.78 14.06 -16.40
CA TYR A 8 -5.96 13.21 -16.52
C TYR A 8 -6.24 12.45 -15.22
N LEU A 9 -5.23 11.78 -14.66
CA LEU A 9 -5.38 11.02 -13.41
C LEU A 9 -5.79 11.94 -12.25
N THR A 10 -5.12 13.08 -12.12
CA THR A 10 -5.36 14.05 -11.03
C THR A 10 -6.68 14.83 -11.17
N SER A 11 -7.28 14.88 -12.36
CA SER A 11 -8.62 15.43 -12.57
C SER A 11 -9.73 14.62 -11.89
N THR A 12 -9.43 13.38 -11.47
CA THR A 12 -10.39 12.50 -10.80
C THR A 12 -10.15 12.55 -9.29
N PRO A 13 -11.18 12.85 -8.47
CA PRO A 13 -11.02 13.04 -7.03
C PRO A 13 -10.31 11.87 -6.35
N SER A 14 -9.27 12.17 -5.57
CA SER A 14 -8.62 11.20 -4.69
C SER A 14 -9.14 11.36 -3.26
N LYS A 15 -9.00 10.32 -2.42
CA LYS A 15 -9.38 10.36 -1.00
C LYS A 15 -8.47 11.29 -0.14
N GLY A 16 -7.43 11.88 -0.72
CA GLY A 16 -6.57 12.89 -0.06
C GLY A 16 -5.76 12.40 1.15
N PHE A 17 -5.68 11.09 1.38
CA PHE A 17 -5.08 10.50 2.58
C PHE A 17 -3.68 11.02 2.91
N ARG A 18 -2.79 11.12 1.92
CA ARG A 18 -1.39 11.53 2.10
C ARG A 18 -1.27 12.98 2.57
N ASN A 19 -2.12 13.88 2.07
CA ASN A 19 -2.13 15.27 2.50
C ASN A 19 -2.59 15.37 3.95
N HIS A 20 -3.67 14.67 4.33
CA HIS A 20 -4.10 14.60 5.73
C HIS A 20 -3.04 14.00 6.64
N LEU A 21 -2.28 13.01 6.17
CA LEU A 21 -1.15 12.45 6.93
C LEU A 21 -0.04 13.48 7.12
N ILE A 22 0.33 14.23 6.07
CA ILE A 22 1.33 15.32 6.17
C ILE A 22 0.85 16.37 7.19
N ASP A 23 -0.40 16.79 7.11
CA ASP A 23 -0.99 17.74 8.06
C ASP A 23 -0.97 17.20 9.50
N ALA A 24 -1.27 15.91 9.68
CA ALA A 24 -1.18 15.26 10.98
C ALA A 24 0.27 15.21 11.49
N LEU A 25 1.25 14.85 10.66
CA LEU A 25 2.66 14.82 11.04
C LEU A 25 3.22 16.23 11.33
N GLN A 26 2.66 17.26 10.71
CA GLN A 26 3.01 18.65 10.96
C GLN A 26 2.73 19.07 12.41
N GLU A 27 1.79 18.40 13.10
CA GLU A 27 1.56 18.64 14.53
C GLU A 27 2.76 18.29 15.42
N TRP A 28 3.60 17.35 14.98
CA TRP A 28 4.79 16.94 15.72
C TRP A 28 6.08 17.55 15.19
N TYR A 29 6.27 17.63 13.88
CA TYR A 29 7.54 18.06 13.29
C TYR A 29 7.69 19.57 13.10
N LYS A 30 6.57 20.31 12.99
CA LYS A 30 6.55 21.76 12.76
C LYS A 30 7.51 22.20 11.65
N VAL A 31 7.43 21.54 10.49
CA VAL A 31 8.27 21.81 9.31
C VAL A 31 7.96 23.21 8.76
N PRO A 32 8.96 23.98 8.27
CA PRO A 32 8.70 25.27 7.61
C PRO A 32 7.77 25.11 6.41
N GLN A 33 6.85 26.07 6.20
CA GLN A 33 5.82 25.98 5.16
C GLN A 33 6.37 25.77 3.75
N ALA A 34 7.52 26.38 3.43
CA ALA A 34 8.19 26.18 2.15
C ALA A 34 8.61 24.71 1.94
N SER A 35 9.29 24.11 2.93
CA SER A 35 9.67 22.70 2.89
C SER A 35 8.44 21.77 2.90
N LEU A 36 7.39 22.11 3.65
CA LEU A 36 6.15 21.33 3.71
C LEU A 36 5.44 21.26 2.34
N ALA A 37 5.40 22.38 1.61
CA ALA A 37 4.83 22.44 0.27
C ALA A 37 5.64 21.57 -0.72
N VAL A 38 6.97 21.60 -0.62
CA VAL A 38 7.86 20.74 -1.43
C VAL A 38 7.61 19.26 -1.11
N ILE A 39 7.56 18.87 0.16
CA ILE A 39 7.28 17.49 0.59
C ILE A 39 5.91 17.01 0.10
N SER A 40 4.89 17.87 0.17
CA SER A 40 3.54 17.56 -0.34
C SER A 40 3.53 17.35 -1.86
N GLY A 41 4.31 18.15 -2.59
CA GLY A 41 4.53 17.97 -4.03
C GLY A 41 5.21 16.64 -4.36
N VAL A 42 6.27 16.29 -3.62
CA VAL A 42 6.96 14.99 -3.75
C VAL A 42 5.98 13.82 -3.53
N ALA A 43 5.22 13.86 -2.43
CA ALA A 43 4.25 12.83 -2.09
C ALA A 43 3.18 12.63 -3.19
N SER A 44 2.66 13.74 -3.72
CA SER A 44 1.63 13.73 -4.76
C SER A 44 2.17 13.19 -6.09
N LEU A 45 3.32 13.71 -6.54
CA LEU A 45 3.94 13.27 -7.79
C LEU A 45 4.27 11.78 -7.77
N LEU A 46 4.87 11.28 -6.69
CA LEU A 46 5.22 9.87 -6.55
C LEU A 46 3.99 8.99 -6.47
N HIS A 47 2.96 9.40 -5.73
CA HIS A 47 1.75 8.59 -5.61
C HIS A 47 1.05 8.41 -6.96
N GLU A 48 0.85 9.49 -7.71
CA GLU A 48 0.12 9.41 -8.97
C GLU A 48 1.00 8.76 -10.06
N ALA A 49 2.33 8.94 -10.01
CA ALA A 49 3.25 8.19 -10.86
C ALA A 49 3.22 6.69 -10.58
N SER A 50 3.18 6.28 -9.30
CA SER A 50 3.10 4.86 -8.95
C SER A 50 1.78 4.26 -9.41
N LEU A 51 0.66 4.97 -9.29
CA LEU A 51 -0.64 4.51 -9.78
C LEU A 51 -0.66 4.30 -11.30
N MET A 52 -0.05 5.21 -12.08
CA MET A 52 0.06 5.05 -13.53
C MET A 52 0.87 3.81 -13.93
N LEU A 53 1.93 3.48 -13.17
CA LEU A 53 2.74 2.28 -13.42
C LEU A 53 2.03 1.00 -12.95
N ASP A 54 1.44 1.02 -11.76
CA ASP A 54 0.63 -0.06 -11.17
C ASP A 54 -0.51 -0.45 -12.12
N ASP A 55 -1.27 0.54 -12.64
CA ASP A 55 -2.35 0.28 -13.60
C ASP A 55 -1.89 -0.43 -14.87
N ILE A 56 -0.66 -0.17 -15.34
CA ILE A 56 -0.10 -0.85 -16.52
C ILE A 56 0.40 -2.24 -16.17
N GLN A 57 1.08 -2.36 -15.03
CA GLN A 57 1.72 -3.60 -14.61
C GLN A 57 0.69 -4.66 -14.22
N ASP A 58 -0.45 -4.22 -13.72
CA ASP A 58 -1.58 -5.06 -13.32
C ASP A 58 -2.66 -5.16 -14.42
N ASP A 59 -2.43 -4.56 -15.60
CA ASP A 59 -3.40 -4.47 -16.71
C ASP A 59 -4.81 -4.00 -16.29
N SER A 60 -4.87 -3.08 -15.32
CA SER A 60 -6.10 -2.57 -14.73
C SER A 60 -6.86 -1.68 -15.74
N PRO A 61 -8.08 -2.04 -16.17
CA PRO A 61 -8.82 -1.24 -17.16
C PRO A 61 -9.40 0.04 -16.56
N LEU A 62 -9.63 0.05 -15.24
CA LEU A 62 -10.35 1.11 -14.53
C LEU A 62 -9.56 1.63 -13.32
N ARG A 63 -9.61 2.95 -13.13
CA ARG A 63 -9.09 3.64 -11.96
C ARG A 63 -10.11 4.66 -11.48
N ARG A 64 -10.55 4.53 -10.22
CA ARG A 64 -11.54 5.42 -9.59
C ARG A 64 -12.84 5.52 -10.43
N GLY A 65 -13.28 4.40 -11.02
CA GLY A 65 -14.50 4.32 -11.85
C GLY A 65 -14.39 4.94 -13.25
N LYS A 66 -13.18 5.31 -13.70
CA LYS A 66 -12.91 5.83 -15.04
C LYS A 66 -11.86 4.98 -15.76
N PRO A 67 -11.73 5.06 -17.10
CA PRO A 67 -10.68 4.36 -17.83
C PRO A 67 -9.29 4.69 -17.27
N ALA A 68 -8.46 3.68 -17.05
CA ALA A 68 -7.10 3.85 -16.57
C ALA A 68 -6.26 4.65 -17.60
N VAL A 69 -5.22 5.33 -17.14
CA VAL A 69 -4.49 6.31 -17.96
C VAL A 69 -3.92 5.68 -19.25
N HIS A 70 -3.39 4.46 -19.15
CA HIS A 70 -2.80 3.75 -20.28
C HIS A 70 -3.84 3.34 -21.34
N THR A 71 -5.11 3.18 -20.96
CA THR A 71 -6.20 2.88 -21.92
C THR A 71 -6.54 4.07 -22.81
N ILE A 72 -6.22 5.29 -22.39
CA ILE A 72 -6.47 6.54 -23.14
C ILE A 72 -5.22 7.00 -23.87
N PHE A 73 -4.09 7.07 -23.18
CA PHE A 73 -2.84 7.64 -23.72
C PHE A 73 -1.89 6.59 -24.29
N GLY A 74 -2.21 5.30 -24.13
CA GLY A 74 -1.33 4.19 -24.45
C GLY A 74 -0.26 3.94 -23.38
N VAL A 75 0.26 2.73 -23.38
CA VAL A 75 1.30 2.26 -22.44
C VAL A 75 2.54 3.14 -22.49
N GLY A 76 3.08 3.41 -23.70
CA GLY A 76 4.34 4.14 -23.87
C GLY A 76 4.31 5.57 -23.32
N GLN A 77 3.24 6.33 -23.59
CA GLN A 77 3.12 7.70 -23.06
C GLN A 77 2.92 7.73 -21.55
N THR A 78 2.18 6.75 -21.03
CA THR A 78 1.88 6.66 -19.60
C THR A 78 3.12 6.32 -18.79
N ILE A 79 3.93 5.35 -19.22
CA ILE A 79 5.24 5.04 -18.61
C ILE A 79 6.15 6.27 -18.64
N ASN A 80 6.27 6.92 -19.81
CA ASN A 80 7.15 8.08 -19.95
C ASN A 80 6.70 9.25 -19.05
N SER A 81 5.39 9.48 -18.92
CA SER A 81 4.85 10.48 -18.00
C SER A 81 5.15 10.13 -16.54
N ALA A 82 4.93 8.88 -16.13
CA ALA A 82 5.22 8.43 -14.76
C ALA A 82 6.69 8.59 -14.39
N CYS A 83 7.61 8.13 -15.24
CA CYS A 83 9.06 8.29 -15.05
C CYS A 83 9.46 9.78 -14.97
N PHE A 84 8.87 10.63 -15.81
CA PHE A 84 9.10 12.07 -15.75
C PHE A 84 8.63 12.69 -14.42
N GLN A 85 7.51 12.24 -13.86
CA GLN A 85 7.04 12.72 -12.55
C GLN A 85 7.89 12.21 -11.38
N ILE A 86 8.41 10.98 -11.44
CA ILE A 86 9.39 10.49 -10.46
C ILE A 86 10.63 11.38 -10.48
N ASN A 87 11.13 11.75 -11.68
CA ASN A 87 12.25 12.68 -11.80
C ASN A 87 11.91 14.09 -11.27
N ASN A 88 10.70 14.61 -11.49
CA ASN A 88 10.28 15.88 -10.91
C ASN A 88 10.20 15.82 -9.37
N ALA A 89 9.76 14.69 -8.81
CA ALA A 89 9.78 14.47 -7.36
C ALA A 89 11.21 14.50 -6.81
N LEU A 90 12.19 13.89 -7.51
CA LEU A 90 13.60 14.02 -7.15
C LEU A 90 14.09 15.47 -7.21
N ARG A 91 13.72 16.22 -8.25
CA ARG A 91 14.07 17.64 -8.39
C ARG A 91 13.50 18.51 -7.26
N LEU A 92 12.32 18.17 -6.75
CA LEU A 92 11.74 18.80 -5.56
C LEU A 92 12.52 18.42 -4.29
N CYS A 93 12.83 17.13 -4.10
CA CYS A 93 13.66 16.68 -2.97
C CYS A 93 15.02 17.35 -2.90
N LEU A 94 15.64 17.68 -4.04
CA LEU A 94 16.93 18.38 -4.11
C LEU A 94 16.87 19.83 -3.58
N GLN A 95 15.68 20.39 -3.35
CA GLN A 95 15.49 21.72 -2.75
C GLN A 95 15.42 21.67 -1.21
N LEU A 96 15.35 20.47 -0.62
CA LEU A 96 15.32 20.24 0.82
C LEU A 96 16.76 20.06 1.36
N SER A 97 16.89 19.59 2.60
CA SER A 97 18.18 19.25 3.21
C SER A 97 19.04 18.32 2.33
N PRO A 98 20.38 18.39 2.44
CA PRO A 98 21.29 17.56 1.63
C PRO A 98 21.05 16.05 1.73
N SER A 99 20.47 15.56 2.83
CA SER A 99 20.12 14.14 3.00
C SER A 99 18.85 13.71 2.26
N ALA A 100 18.02 14.65 1.78
CA ALA A 100 16.72 14.34 1.18
C ALA A 100 16.83 13.49 -0.09
N SER A 101 17.85 13.71 -0.92
CA SER A 101 18.09 12.91 -2.13
C SER A 101 18.45 11.45 -1.82
N LEU A 102 19.25 11.22 -0.77
CA LEU A 102 19.58 9.87 -0.31
C LEU A 102 18.35 9.16 0.26
N ILE A 103 17.56 9.86 1.09
CA ILE A 103 16.30 9.32 1.62
C ILE A 103 15.35 8.96 0.48
N PHE A 104 15.20 9.85 -0.51
CA PHE A 104 14.41 9.59 -1.71
C PHE A 104 14.91 8.34 -2.45
N SER A 105 16.21 8.28 -2.76
CA SER A 105 16.80 7.14 -3.48
C SER A 105 16.57 5.82 -2.74
N ASP A 106 16.82 5.80 -1.43
CA ASP A 106 16.61 4.61 -0.60
C ASP A 106 15.15 4.18 -0.63
N GLN A 107 14.19 5.09 -0.42
CA GLN A 107 12.77 4.72 -0.36
C GLN A 107 12.18 4.35 -1.72
N ILE A 108 12.66 4.95 -2.81
CA ILE A 108 12.25 4.55 -4.17
C ILE A 108 12.78 3.15 -4.50
N ALA A 109 14.00 2.80 -4.10
CA ALA A 109 14.52 1.45 -4.26
C ALA A 109 13.68 0.42 -3.48
N GLN A 110 13.25 0.76 -2.26
CA GLN A 110 12.36 -0.08 -1.46
C GLN A 110 10.99 -0.26 -2.13
N LEU A 111 10.42 0.80 -2.67
CA LEU A 111 9.17 0.78 -3.43
C LEU A 111 9.25 -0.19 -4.61
N PHE A 112 10.29 -0.06 -5.44
CA PHE A 112 10.46 -0.95 -6.58
C PHE A 112 10.77 -2.39 -6.17
N THR A 113 11.45 -2.61 -5.05
CA THR A 113 11.71 -3.97 -4.57
C THR A 113 10.43 -4.65 -4.09
N GLY A 114 9.56 -3.92 -3.37
CA GLY A 114 8.22 -4.40 -3.04
C GLY A 114 7.43 -4.75 -4.30
N GLN A 115 7.36 -3.83 -5.27
CA GLN A 115 6.67 -4.08 -6.54
C GLN A 115 7.25 -5.28 -7.31
N ALA A 116 8.58 -5.47 -7.28
CA ALA A 116 9.22 -6.60 -7.94
C ALA A 116 8.77 -7.95 -7.35
N HIS A 117 8.59 -8.05 -6.03
CA HIS A 117 8.07 -9.26 -5.40
C HIS A 117 6.62 -9.53 -5.83
N ASP A 118 5.76 -8.52 -5.79
CA ASP A 118 4.35 -8.62 -6.19
C ASP A 118 4.22 -9.16 -7.62
N LEU A 119 4.96 -8.55 -8.56
CA LEU A 119 4.99 -8.96 -9.97
C LEU A 119 5.64 -10.34 -10.16
N HIS A 120 6.70 -10.64 -9.41
CA HIS A 120 7.39 -11.93 -9.53
C HIS A 120 6.46 -13.07 -9.12
N TRP A 121 5.73 -12.92 -8.02
CA TRP A 121 4.77 -13.91 -7.56
C TRP A 121 3.66 -14.10 -8.58
N ALA A 122 3.01 -13.02 -9.04
CA ALA A 122 1.93 -13.07 -10.01
C ALA A 122 2.36 -13.73 -11.34
N ARG A 123 3.57 -13.42 -11.83
CA ARG A 123 4.11 -13.98 -13.08
C ARG A 123 4.49 -15.45 -12.97
N HIS A 124 5.14 -15.86 -11.88
CA HIS A 124 5.65 -17.22 -11.73
C HIS A 124 4.73 -18.13 -10.94
N LYS A 125 3.55 -17.62 -10.54
CA LYS A 125 2.58 -18.31 -9.67
C LYS A 125 3.22 -18.87 -8.40
N SER A 126 4.23 -18.15 -7.88
CA SER A 126 4.97 -18.53 -6.69
C SER A 126 4.22 -18.00 -5.46
N ILE A 127 3.68 -18.91 -4.66
CA ILE A 127 2.80 -18.58 -3.54
C ILE A 127 3.66 -18.07 -2.36
N PRO A 128 3.54 -16.80 -1.96
CA PRO A 128 4.33 -16.25 -0.88
C PRO A 128 3.82 -16.70 0.50
N THR A 129 4.69 -16.59 1.52
CA THR A 129 4.24 -16.69 2.92
C THR A 129 3.53 -15.40 3.35
N GLU A 130 2.76 -15.44 4.44
CA GLU A 130 2.22 -14.20 5.04
C GLU A 130 3.34 -13.22 5.45
N GLU A 131 4.49 -13.74 5.89
CA GLU A 131 5.64 -12.93 6.25
C GLU A 131 6.22 -12.21 5.01
N ASP A 132 6.37 -12.93 3.90
CA ASP A 132 6.82 -12.36 2.64
C ASP A 132 5.85 -11.29 2.14
N TYR A 133 4.53 -11.55 2.22
CA TYR A 133 3.51 -10.56 1.88
C TYR A 133 3.72 -9.27 2.67
N PHE A 134 3.87 -9.32 4.00
CA PHE A 134 4.07 -8.10 4.78
C PHE A 134 5.40 -7.39 4.48
N ARG A 135 6.46 -8.12 4.14
CA ARG A 135 7.72 -7.52 3.65
C ARG A 135 7.48 -6.77 2.34
N MET A 136 6.79 -7.39 1.38
CA MET A 136 6.43 -6.75 0.12
C MET A 136 5.61 -5.48 0.36
N VAL A 137 4.61 -5.52 1.25
CA VAL A 137 3.75 -4.37 1.57
C VAL A 137 4.54 -3.21 2.21
N ASP A 138 5.49 -3.51 3.10
CA ASP A 138 6.39 -2.50 3.67
C ASP A 138 7.22 -1.81 2.58
N GLY A 139 7.71 -2.59 1.60
CA GLY A 139 8.39 -2.06 0.43
C GLY A 139 7.47 -1.21 -0.46
N LYS A 140 6.31 -1.72 -0.88
CA LYS A 140 5.42 -1.08 -1.87
C LYS A 140 4.67 0.14 -1.31
N ASN A 141 3.94 -0.03 -0.19
CA ASN A 141 3.13 1.04 0.39
C ASN A 141 3.83 1.76 1.54
N GLY A 142 4.54 1.02 2.40
CA GLY A 142 5.24 1.58 3.55
C GLY A 142 6.32 2.57 3.14
N ALA A 143 7.11 2.27 2.11
CA ALA A 143 8.25 3.10 1.69
C ALA A 143 7.86 4.55 1.34
N LEU A 144 6.71 4.78 0.69
CA LEU A 144 6.26 6.14 0.39
C LEU A 144 5.86 6.91 1.67
N LEU A 145 5.23 6.25 2.64
CA LEU A 145 4.88 6.87 3.92
C LEU A 145 6.13 7.16 4.76
N ILE A 146 7.10 6.25 4.74
CA ILE A 146 8.40 6.42 5.39
C ILE A 146 9.17 7.56 4.72
N LEU A 147 9.15 7.67 3.38
CA LEU A 147 9.77 8.79 2.66
C LEU A 147 9.24 10.12 3.16
N ILE A 148 7.91 10.28 3.20
CA ILE A 148 7.25 11.49 3.69
C ILE A 148 7.69 11.79 5.14
N SER A 149 7.59 10.80 6.04
CA SER A 149 7.96 10.97 7.44
C SER A 149 9.42 11.35 7.63
N ARG A 150 10.35 10.73 6.88
CA ARG A 150 11.79 11.01 6.99
C ARG A 150 12.17 12.37 6.40
N LEU A 151 11.55 12.78 5.29
CA LEU A 151 11.73 14.13 4.76
C LEU A 151 11.24 15.18 5.77
N MET A 152 10.06 14.98 6.36
CA MET A 152 9.54 15.87 7.40
C MET A 152 10.45 15.89 8.63
N GLN A 153 10.94 14.74 9.09
CA GLN A 153 11.88 14.63 10.20
C GLN A 153 13.16 15.44 9.96
N LYS A 154 13.71 15.43 8.74
CA LYS A 154 14.92 16.18 8.38
C LYS A 154 14.68 17.69 8.30
N GLU A 155 13.51 18.11 7.85
CA GLU A 155 13.11 19.51 7.76
C GLU A 155 12.47 20.04 9.05
N ALA A 156 12.32 19.20 10.07
CA ALA A 156 11.59 19.52 11.28
C ALA A 156 12.24 20.65 12.11
N THR A 157 11.42 21.47 12.76
CA THR A 157 11.89 22.41 13.80
C THR A 157 11.69 21.85 15.20
N GLN A 158 10.86 20.83 15.36
CA GLN A 158 10.60 20.11 16.61
C GLN A 158 10.71 18.59 16.40
N ASN A 159 10.98 17.84 17.48
CA ASN A 159 10.96 16.36 17.45
C ASN A 159 11.87 15.72 16.36
N ARG A 160 13.02 16.32 16.06
CA ARG A 160 13.96 15.85 15.01
C ARG A 160 14.45 14.40 15.17
N THR A 161 14.39 13.85 16.39
CA THR A 161 14.80 12.48 16.71
C THR A 161 13.63 11.49 16.69
N LEU A 162 12.38 11.97 16.51
CA LEU A 162 11.20 11.13 16.45
C LEU A 162 11.21 10.31 15.16
N ASP A 163 11.46 9.00 15.30
CA ASP A 163 11.37 8.03 14.21
C ASP A 163 9.98 7.40 14.18
N LEU A 164 9.27 7.61 13.07
CA LEU A 164 7.94 7.05 12.84
C LEU A 164 7.96 5.89 11.84
N THR A 165 9.12 5.36 11.47
CA THR A 165 9.25 4.28 10.46
C THR A 165 8.33 3.09 10.79
N HIS A 166 8.34 2.60 12.03
CA HIS A 166 7.47 1.49 12.45
C HIS A 166 5.98 1.84 12.32
N PHE A 167 5.61 3.04 12.75
CA PHE A 167 4.22 3.50 12.70
C PHE A 167 3.74 3.70 11.25
N MET A 168 4.59 4.21 10.36
CA MET A 168 4.31 4.32 8.92
C MET A 168 4.11 2.94 8.27
N ASN A 169 4.89 1.93 8.67
CA ASN A 169 4.67 0.56 8.19
C ASN A 169 3.34 -0.03 8.66
N LEU A 170 2.94 0.19 9.92
CA LEU A 170 1.63 -0.26 10.40
C LEU A 170 0.48 0.35 9.59
N ILE A 171 0.55 1.65 9.29
CA ILE A 171 -0.41 2.34 8.43
C ILE A 171 -0.39 1.75 7.02
N GLY A 172 0.79 1.56 6.43
CA GLY A 172 0.95 0.98 5.08
C GLY A 172 0.36 -0.42 4.98
N ARG A 173 0.62 -1.28 5.97
CA ARG A 173 0.04 -2.62 6.08
C ARG A 173 -1.47 -2.59 6.21
N SER A 174 -1.99 -1.75 7.10
CA SER A 174 -3.44 -1.60 7.26
C SER A 174 -4.12 -1.12 5.97
N HIS A 175 -3.45 -0.25 5.21
CA HIS A 175 -3.96 0.24 3.94
C HIS A 175 -4.01 -0.84 2.86
N GLN A 176 -2.92 -1.57 2.63
CA GLN A 176 -2.89 -2.62 1.59
C GLN A 176 -3.82 -3.78 1.97
N LEU A 177 -3.79 -4.21 3.23
CA LEU A 177 -4.64 -5.30 3.69
C LEU A 177 -6.13 -4.98 3.55
N ARG A 178 -6.51 -3.72 3.76
CA ARG A 178 -7.87 -3.24 3.52
C ARG A 178 -8.18 -3.18 2.02
N ASP A 179 -7.26 -2.72 1.18
CA ASP A 179 -7.42 -2.68 -0.28
C ASP A 179 -7.71 -4.08 -0.83
N ASP A 180 -6.87 -5.06 -0.48
CA ASP A 180 -7.04 -6.48 -0.82
C ASP A 180 -8.40 -7.03 -0.34
N TYR A 181 -8.77 -6.74 0.90
CA TYR A 181 -10.05 -7.17 1.45
C TYR A 181 -11.24 -6.53 0.71
N GLN A 182 -11.18 -5.22 0.43
CA GLN A 182 -12.25 -4.49 -0.24
C GLN A 182 -12.40 -4.90 -1.70
N ASN A 183 -11.30 -5.27 -2.39
CA ASN A 183 -11.35 -5.78 -3.76
C ASN A 183 -12.25 -7.02 -3.89
N LEU A 184 -12.20 -7.91 -2.89
CA LEU A 184 -12.97 -9.15 -2.88
C LEU A 184 -14.36 -9.03 -2.23
N ALA A 185 -14.52 -8.15 -1.23
CA ALA A 185 -15.71 -8.13 -0.37
C ALA A 185 -16.66 -6.93 -0.60
N SER A 186 -16.25 -5.89 -1.34
CA SER A 186 -17.01 -4.63 -1.43
C SER A 186 -17.64 -4.38 -2.81
N GLN A 187 -18.94 -4.13 -2.80
CA GLN A 187 -19.71 -3.73 -3.99
C GLN A 187 -19.27 -2.36 -4.53
N ASP A 188 -18.93 -1.42 -3.64
CA ASP A 188 -18.44 -0.10 -4.06
C ASP A 188 -17.08 -0.22 -4.78
N TYR A 189 -16.19 -1.09 -4.29
CA TYR A 189 -14.91 -1.36 -4.97
C TYR A 189 -15.12 -2.00 -6.34
N THR A 190 -16.10 -2.90 -6.45
CA THR A 190 -16.50 -3.50 -7.73
C THR A 190 -16.83 -2.43 -8.77
N THR A 191 -17.48 -1.32 -8.39
CA THR A 191 -17.77 -0.22 -9.32
C THR A 191 -16.56 0.65 -9.67
N GLN A 192 -15.55 0.72 -8.80
CA GLN A 192 -14.38 1.59 -8.99
C GLN A 192 -13.22 0.93 -9.73
N ARG A 193 -13.07 -0.39 -9.56
CA ARG A 193 -11.94 -1.21 -10.03
C ARG A 193 -12.36 -2.35 -10.96
N GLY A 194 -13.59 -2.87 -10.81
CA GLY A 194 -14.03 -4.13 -11.44
C GLY A 194 -14.33 -5.20 -10.39
N PHE A 195 -15.16 -6.19 -10.76
CA PHE A 195 -15.55 -7.28 -9.84
C PHE A 195 -14.36 -8.22 -9.62
N CYS A 196 -13.88 -8.31 -8.37
CA CYS A 196 -12.73 -9.13 -7.96
C CYS A 196 -11.52 -8.95 -8.90
N GLN A 197 -11.15 -7.70 -9.19
CA GLN A 197 -10.07 -7.40 -10.14
C GLN A 197 -8.74 -8.04 -9.74
N ASP A 198 -8.45 -8.16 -8.43
CA ASP A 198 -7.22 -8.82 -7.94
C ASP A 198 -7.13 -10.28 -8.44
N LEU A 199 -8.26 -10.94 -8.72
CA LEU A 199 -8.29 -12.29 -9.28
C LEU A 199 -7.95 -12.32 -10.77
N ASP A 200 -8.25 -11.26 -11.54
CA ASP A 200 -7.78 -11.14 -12.93
C ASP A 200 -6.29 -10.83 -13.00
N GLU A 201 -5.81 -9.98 -12.10
CA GLU A 201 -4.40 -9.62 -11.96
C GLU A 201 -3.53 -10.83 -11.57
N GLY A 202 -4.15 -11.94 -11.12
CA GLY A 202 -3.46 -13.09 -10.57
C GLY A 202 -2.66 -12.73 -9.31
N LYS A 203 -3.08 -11.68 -8.62
CA LYS A 203 -2.37 -11.09 -7.49
C LYS A 203 -2.55 -11.97 -6.25
N PHE A 204 -1.46 -12.16 -5.52
CA PHE A 204 -1.46 -12.87 -4.25
C PHE A 204 -1.92 -11.95 -3.11
N SER A 205 -3.21 -11.61 -3.10
CA SER A 205 -3.81 -10.84 -2.02
C SER A 205 -3.79 -11.62 -0.70
N PHE A 206 -3.75 -10.92 0.43
CA PHE A 206 -3.67 -11.59 1.74
C PHE A 206 -4.79 -12.62 1.98
N PRO A 207 -6.07 -12.35 1.66
CA PRO A 207 -7.13 -13.34 1.81
C PRO A 207 -6.90 -14.61 0.98
N LEU A 208 -6.31 -14.49 -0.22
CA LEU A 208 -6.01 -15.63 -1.08
C LEU A 208 -4.84 -16.45 -0.53
N ILE A 209 -3.74 -15.79 -0.14
CA ILE A 209 -2.58 -16.45 0.51
C ILE A 209 -3.06 -17.25 1.72
N ARG A 210 -3.86 -16.61 2.58
CA ARG A 210 -4.41 -17.23 3.79
C ARG A 210 -5.35 -18.39 3.45
N ALA A 211 -6.21 -18.25 2.44
CA ALA A 211 -7.11 -19.33 2.01
C ALA A 211 -6.33 -20.57 1.56
N ILE A 212 -5.25 -20.39 0.79
CA ILE A 212 -4.38 -21.47 0.34
C ILE A 212 -3.68 -22.14 1.51
N GLN A 213 -3.10 -21.36 2.42
CA GLN A 213 -2.29 -21.89 3.54
C GLN A 213 -3.11 -22.51 4.66
N SER A 214 -4.37 -22.09 4.85
CA SER A 214 -5.25 -22.61 5.90
C SER A 214 -6.16 -23.75 5.44
N SER A 215 -6.27 -24.00 4.13
CA SER A 215 -7.08 -25.10 3.62
C SER A 215 -6.42 -26.46 3.87
N THR A 216 -7.24 -27.45 4.25
CA THR A 216 -6.81 -28.86 4.28
C THR A 216 -6.53 -29.41 2.88
N ASP A 217 -7.22 -28.86 1.88
CA ASP A 217 -7.03 -29.16 0.46
C ASP A 217 -7.13 -27.86 -0.34
N ALA A 218 -5.99 -27.38 -0.82
CA ALA A 218 -5.90 -26.17 -1.64
C ALA A 218 -5.79 -26.48 -3.14
N THR A 219 -5.92 -27.74 -3.57
CA THR A 219 -5.61 -28.17 -4.94
C THR A 219 -6.39 -27.37 -5.97
N VAL A 220 -7.70 -27.15 -5.78
CA VAL A 220 -8.52 -26.38 -6.72
C VAL A 220 -8.04 -24.92 -6.86
N LEU A 221 -7.66 -24.26 -5.77
CA LEU A 221 -7.15 -22.87 -5.81
C LEU A 221 -5.79 -22.80 -6.50
N VAL A 222 -4.91 -23.77 -6.23
CA VAL A 222 -3.56 -23.83 -6.82
C VAL A 222 -3.63 -24.15 -8.32
N GLU A 223 -4.43 -25.13 -8.72
CA GLU A 223 -4.64 -25.48 -10.13
C GLU A 223 -5.27 -24.32 -10.89
N TRP A 224 -6.28 -23.65 -10.31
CA TRP A 224 -6.86 -22.44 -10.92
C TRP A 224 -5.81 -21.36 -11.13
N LEU A 225 -4.97 -21.06 -10.12
CA LEU A 225 -3.90 -20.07 -10.25
C LEU A 225 -2.87 -20.44 -11.33
N GLN A 226 -2.57 -21.72 -11.51
CA GLN A 226 -1.62 -22.19 -12.54
C GLN A 226 -2.19 -22.13 -13.95
N GLN A 227 -3.51 -22.26 -14.10
CA GLN A 227 -4.21 -22.16 -15.39
C GLN A 227 -4.56 -20.71 -15.77
N GLN A 228 -4.37 -19.74 -14.88
CA GLN A 228 -4.53 -18.31 -15.18
C GLN A 228 -3.58 -17.89 -16.31
N GLY A 229 -4.15 -17.58 -17.48
CA GLY A 229 -3.44 -17.01 -18.62
C GLY A 229 -3.48 -15.48 -18.65
N GLU A 230 -3.33 -14.90 -19.84
CA GLU A 230 -3.46 -13.45 -20.06
C GLU A 230 -4.93 -12.98 -20.18
N GLU A 231 -5.89 -13.91 -20.21
CA GLU A 231 -7.31 -13.59 -20.33
C GLU A 231 -7.98 -13.39 -18.96
N ASN A 232 -8.89 -12.41 -18.90
CA ASN A 232 -9.68 -12.14 -17.70
C ASN A 232 -10.50 -13.34 -17.25
N THR A 233 -10.61 -13.51 -15.94
CA THR A 233 -11.37 -14.59 -15.32
C THR A 233 -12.86 -14.33 -15.52
N SER A 234 -13.61 -15.36 -15.95
CA SER A 234 -15.07 -15.22 -16.11
C SER A 234 -15.75 -14.87 -14.78
N PRO A 235 -16.86 -14.11 -14.78
CA PRO A 235 -17.59 -13.78 -13.55
C PRO A 235 -18.00 -14.99 -12.72
N GLU A 236 -18.35 -16.10 -13.37
CA GLU A 236 -18.71 -17.37 -12.72
C GLU A 236 -17.52 -17.98 -11.99
N MET A 237 -16.34 -17.98 -12.64
CA MET A 237 -15.11 -18.47 -12.02
C MET A 237 -14.69 -17.57 -10.85
N LYS A 238 -14.77 -16.24 -10.98
CA LYS A 238 -14.51 -15.31 -9.87
C LYS A 238 -15.42 -15.58 -8.67
N THR A 239 -16.72 -15.78 -8.93
CA THR A 239 -17.70 -16.10 -7.89
C THR A 239 -17.38 -17.43 -7.21
N PHE A 240 -16.98 -18.44 -7.98
CA PHE A 240 -16.59 -19.75 -7.46
C PHE A 240 -15.36 -19.67 -6.55
N ILE A 241 -14.30 -19.01 -7.00
CA ILE A 241 -13.05 -18.82 -6.24
C ILE A 241 -13.28 -17.97 -5.00
N LEU A 242 -14.02 -16.85 -5.11
CA LEU A 242 -14.41 -16.04 -3.96
C LEU A 242 -15.17 -16.88 -2.91
N GLY A 243 -16.09 -17.73 -3.34
CA GLY A 243 -16.80 -18.64 -2.45
C GLY A 243 -15.88 -19.64 -1.73
N MET A 244 -14.79 -20.08 -2.36
CA MET A 244 -13.77 -20.90 -1.68
C MET A 244 -12.98 -20.11 -0.64
N ILE A 245 -12.57 -18.88 -0.98
CA ILE A 245 -11.90 -17.94 -0.05
C ILE A 245 -12.79 -17.68 1.16
N GLU A 246 -14.09 -17.41 0.95
CA GLU A 246 -15.06 -17.23 2.03
C GLU A 246 -15.20 -18.46 2.93
N ARG A 247 -15.37 -19.66 2.35
CA ARG A 247 -15.51 -20.91 3.11
C ARG A 247 -14.26 -21.29 3.91
N SER A 248 -13.07 -20.87 3.46
CA SER A 248 -11.83 -21.05 4.22
C SER A 248 -11.77 -20.21 5.50
N GLY A 249 -12.66 -19.22 5.65
CA GLY A 249 -12.63 -18.25 6.75
C GLY A 249 -11.52 -17.19 6.59
N SER A 250 -10.82 -17.14 5.46
CA SER A 250 -9.71 -16.20 5.26
C SER A 250 -10.15 -14.74 5.26
N LEU A 251 -11.34 -14.39 4.75
CA LEU A 251 -11.88 -13.03 4.85
C LEU A 251 -12.07 -12.59 6.31
N GLU A 252 -12.56 -13.48 7.18
CA GLU A 252 -12.70 -13.18 8.61
C GLU A 252 -11.32 -13.08 9.29
N ALA A 253 -10.38 -13.95 8.91
CA ALA A 253 -9.00 -13.86 9.39
C ALA A 253 -8.37 -12.51 9.00
N THR A 254 -8.54 -12.05 7.77
CA THR A 254 -8.09 -10.73 7.29
C THR A 254 -8.72 -9.59 8.12
N ARG A 255 -10.02 -9.66 8.40
CA ARG A 255 -10.69 -8.69 9.31
C ARG A 255 -10.10 -8.73 10.72
N SER A 256 -9.75 -9.90 11.25
CA SER A 256 -9.06 -10.02 12.53
C SER A 256 -7.70 -9.33 12.51
N VAL A 257 -6.90 -9.54 11.47
CA VAL A 257 -5.59 -8.89 11.33
C VAL A 257 -5.72 -7.37 11.22
N LEU A 258 -6.71 -6.87 10.47
CA LEU A 258 -7.00 -5.43 10.39
C LEU A 258 -7.37 -4.83 11.76
N ARG A 259 -8.15 -5.56 12.58
CA ARG A 259 -8.47 -5.15 13.96
C ARG A 259 -7.21 -5.11 14.83
N ASP A 260 -6.38 -6.11 14.74
CA ASP A 260 -5.14 -6.21 15.51
C ASP A 260 -4.13 -5.12 15.12
N LEU A 261 -3.96 -4.84 13.82
CA LEU A 261 -3.19 -3.69 13.31
C LEU A 261 -3.75 -2.36 13.83
N SER A 262 -5.07 -2.23 13.88
CA SER A 262 -5.74 -1.03 14.38
C SER A 262 -5.46 -0.78 15.86
N VAL A 263 -5.49 -1.83 16.69
CA VAL A 263 -5.13 -1.74 18.12
C VAL A 263 -3.66 -1.35 18.27
N GLU A 264 -2.77 -1.95 17.49
CA GLU A 264 -1.34 -1.62 17.56
C GLU A 264 -1.06 -0.18 17.11
N MET A 265 -1.72 0.30 16.05
CA MET A 265 -1.60 1.69 15.61
C MET A 265 -2.06 2.68 16.70
N MET A 266 -3.17 2.40 17.38
CA MET A 266 -3.62 3.25 18.49
C MET A 266 -2.63 3.24 19.66
N ARG A 267 -2.07 2.07 20.00
CA ARG A 267 -1.03 1.96 21.03
C ARG A 267 0.23 2.75 20.68
N GLN A 268 0.69 2.67 19.42
CA GLN A 268 1.82 3.45 18.96
C GLN A 268 1.53 4.95 18.96
N LEU A 269 0.31 5.37 18.56
CA LEU A 269 -0.11 6.75 18.63
C LEU A 269 0.00 7.30 20.06
N GLU A 270 -0.58 6.62 21.05
CA GLU A 270 -0.51 7.02 22.47
C GLU A 270 0.93 7.13 22.96
N LYS A 271 1.78 6.18 22.58
CA LYS A 271 3.21 6.21 22.91
C LYS A 271 3.91 7.43 22.30
N ILE A 272 3.64 7.74 21.03
CA ILE A 272 4.23 8.89 20.34
C ILE A 272 3.72 10.20 20.98
N GLU A 273 2.43 10.32 21.28
CA GLU A 273 1.86 11.49 21.97
C GLU A 273 2.49 11.71 23.34
N SER A 274 2.75 10.63 24.09
CA SER A 274 3.47 10.71 25.37
C SER A 274 4.92 11.16 25.20
N LEU A 275 5.59 10.79 24.10
CA LEU A 275 6.98 11.19 23.82
C LEU A 275 7.08 12.64 23.34
N THR A 276 6.13 13.09 22.53
CA THR A 276 6.13 14.46 21.98
C THR A 276 5.47 15.48 22.92
N GLY A 277 4.67 15.01 23.88
CA GLY A 277 3.83 15.86 24.73
C GLY A 277 2.66 16.52 23.98
N VAL A 278 2.41 16.14 22.73
CA VAL A 278 1.42 16.75 21.84
C VAL A 278 0.47 15.68 21.33
N LYS A 279 -0.82 15.83 21.66
CA LYS A 279 -1.89 15.00 21.10
C LYS A 279 -2.11 15.29 19.62
N ASN A 280 -2.34 14.25 18.84
CA ASN A 280 -2.53 14.32 17.39
C ASN A 280 -3.93 13.83 17.00
N TRP A 281 -4.90 14.72 17.18
CA TRP A 281 -6.31 14.44 16.87
C TRP A 281 -6.56 14.14 15.39
N LEU A 282 -5.78 14.76 14.49
CA LEU A 282 -5.87 14.50 13.05
C LEU A 282 -5.51 13.04 12.76
N LEU A 283 -4.39 12.57 13.29
CA LEU A 283 -3.97 11.19 13.13
C LEU A 283 -4.94 10.22 13.80
N GLY A 284 -5.42 10.54 15.00
CA GLY A 284 -6.46 9.76 15.67
C GLY A 284 -7.74 9.63 14.84
N SER A 285 -8.18 10.72 14.19
CA SER A 285 -9.33 10.74 13.28
C SER A 285 -9.08 9.89 12.02
N ILE A 286 -7.88 9.98 11.43
CA ILE A 286 -7.48 9.14 10.30
C ILE A 286 -7.58 7.65 10.69
N LEU A 287 -6.98 7.26 11.81
CA LEU A 287 -7.02 5.87 12.29
C LEU A 287 -8.45 5.40 12.62
N ALA A 288 -9.26 6.25 13.25
CA ALA A 288 -10.65 5.94 13.54
C ALA A 288 -11.47 5.73 12.28
N LYS A 289 -11.21 6.49 11.20
CA LYS A 289 -11.86 6.29 9.90
C LYS A 289 -11.46 4.95 9.27
N LEU A 290 -10.19 4.55 9.39
CA LEU A 290 -9.73 3.22 8.95
C LEU A 290 -10.46 2.09 9.70
N GLN A 291 -10.79 2.29 10.98
CA GLN A 291 -11.54 1.33 11.81
C GLN A 291 -13.06 1.33 11.54
N GLY A 292 -13.68 2.50 11.39
CA GLY A 292 -15.13 2.67 11.24
C GLY A 292 -15.68 2.02 9.97
N GLU A 293 -14.89 1.98 8.90
CA GLU A 293 -15.25 1.30 7.65
C GLU A 293 -15.30 -0.25 7.80
N LEU A 294 -14.69 -0.82 8.84
CA LEU A 294 -14.62 -2.27 9.09
C LEU A 294 -15.75 -2.79 9.99
N SER A 295 -16.44 -1.91 10.73
CA SER A 295 -17.40 -2.27 11.79
C SER A 295 -18.87 -2.34 11.33
N SER A 296 -19.13 -2.29 10.01
CA SER A 296 -20.49 -2.24 9.44
C SER A 296 -21.26 -3.58 9.45
N ARG A 297 -20.68 -4.68 9.94
CA ARG A 297 -21.41 -5.91 10.28
C ARG A 297 -20.99 -6.40 11.66
N ARG A 298 -21.95 -6.55 12.57
CA ARG A 298 -21.76 -7.27 13.85
C ARG A 298 -21.18 -8.64 13.54
N ASP A 299 -20.12 -9.07 14.21
CA ASP A 299 -20.03 -10.40 14.82
C ASP A 299 -18.72 -10.70 15.58
N GLN A 300 -18.81 -11.82 16.30
CA GLN A 300 -18.14 -12.24 17.52
C GLN A 300 -16.63 -12.50 17.41
N ALA A 301 -15.94 -12.33 18.54
CA ALA A 301 -14.52 -12.62 18.69
C ALA A 301 -14.24 -14.13 18.68
N SER A 302 -13.30 -14.56 17.83
CA SER A 302 -12.74 -15.92 17.81
C SER A 302 -11.20 -15.86 17.92
N LYS A 303 -10.64 -16.93 18.47
CA LYS A 303 -9.35 -17.03 19.18
C LYS A 303 -8.11 -16.56 18.41
N LYS A 304 -7.28 -15.80 19.14
CA LYS A 304 -5.94 -15.31 18.83
C LYS A 304 -4.89 -16.37 19.15
N GLU A 305 -3.85 -16.51 18.32
CA GLU A 305 -2.45 -16.54 18.81
C GLU A 305 -1.37 -16.54 17.71
N ASN A 306 -1.62 -16.98 16.47
CA ASN A 306 -0.51 -17.13 15.49
C ASN A 306 -0.30 -15.99 14.47
N THR A 307 -1.29 -15.12 14.22
CA THR A 307 -1.21 -14.16 13.09
C THR A 307 -0.62 -12.80 13.49
N LEU A 308 -0.84 -12.34 14.73
CA LEU A 308 -0.30 -11.06 15.20
C LEU A 308 1.24 -11.12 15.29
N GLU A 309 1.81 -12.25 15.68
CA GLU A 309 3.27 -12.41 15.70
C GLU A 309 3.87 -12.30 14.30
N GLY A 310 3.28 -12.93 13.27
CA GLY A 310 3.76 -12.80 11.88
C GLY A 310 3.71 -11.36 11.36
N VAL A 311 2.63 -10.65 11.67
CA VAL A 311 2.49 -9.22 11.36
C VAL A 311 3.59 -8.42 12.06
N LEU A 312 3.84 -8.64 13.35
CA LEU A 312 4.81 -7.85 14.12
C LEU A 312 6.27 -8.27 13.91
N ARG A 313 6.54 -9.53 13.50
CA ARG A 313 7.87 -10.12 13.37
C ARG A 313 8.65 -9.58 12.16
N VAL A 314 7.96 -9.11 11.12
CA VAL A 314 8.58 -8.38 10.02
C VAL A 314 9.04 -7.01 10.51
N TRP A 315 10.25 -6.94 11.05
CA TRP A 315 10.88 -5.71 11.48
C TRP A 315 12.03 -5.37 10.53
N GLY A 316 11.85 -4.32 9.72
CA GLY A 316 12.88 -3.36 9.27
C GLY A 316 14.19 -3.86 8.65
N ARG A 317 14.39 -5.16 8.40
CA ARG A 317 15.63 -5.72 7.85
C ARG A 317 15.60 -5.78 6.33
N TYR A 318 15.16 -4.70 5.70
CA TYR A 318 15.29 -4.55 4.24
C TYR A 318 16.70 -4.08 3.82
N ARG A 319 17.53 -3.69 4.79
CA ARG A 319 18.82 -3.04 4.51
C ARG A 319 19.90 -3.99 4.01
N ASP A 320 19.85 -5.28 4.35
CA ASP A 320 21.00 -6.19 4.17
C ASP A 320 20.84 -7.25 3.06
N GLU A 321 19.62 -7.54 2.59
CA GLU A 321 19.39 -8.64 1.63
C GLU A 321 19.15 -8.17 0.19
N ALA A 322 18.45 -7.05 -0.02
CA ALA A 322 18.03 -6.62 -1.37
C ALA A 322 19.20 -6.20 -2.29
N TRP A 323 20.32 -5.72 -1.73
CA TRP A 323 21.45 -5.20 -2.54
C TRP A 323 22.52 -6.24 -2.87
N LYS A 324 22.64 -7.31 -2.08
CA LYS A 324 23.72 -8.31 -2.28
C LYS A 324 23.52 -9.19 -3.51
N ASN A 325 22.29 -9.26 -4.03
CA ASN A 325 21.92 -10.12 -5.16
C ASN A 325 21.78 -9.38 -6.50
N VAL A 326 21.80 -8.03 -6.50
CA VAL A 326 21.59 -7.23 -7.73
C VAL A 326 22.90 -6.68 -8.31
N LEU A 327 24.00 -6.71 -7.54
CA LEU A 327 25.31 -6.18 -7.94
C LEU A 327 26.41 -7.26 -8.02
N ASN A 328 26.06 -8.55 -7.98
CA ASN A 328 26.98 -9.67 -8.21
C ASN A 328 26.62 -10.44 -9.47
#